data_AF-A0A2M8P5J3-F1
#
_entry.id   AF-A0A2M8P5J3-F1
#
_cell.length_a   1.000
_cell.length_b   1.000
_cell.length_c   1.000
_cell.angle_alpha   90.00
_cell.angle_beta   90.00
_cell.angle_gamma   90.00
#
_symmetry.space_group_name_H-M   'P 1'
#
loop_
_entity.id
_entity.type
_entity.pdbx_description
1 polymer ?
#
loop_
_entity_poly.entity_id
_entity_poly.type
_entity_poly.pdbx_seq_one_letter_code
_entity_poly.pdbx_strand_id
1 'polypeptide(L)'
;VLISNKYYPTFNRDNVELVTEGIDQITERGVVDRNGIEHEADCIILGTGFVADPRIYMKDFELTGLGGRDLRDDWKDSAEAYYGITVSGYPNLFQLVGPNT
;
A
#
# COMPACT_ATOMS: atom_id res chain seq x y z
N VAL A 1 -7.14 -12.87 -7.74
CA VAL A 1 -7.74 -12.72 -9.08
C VAL A 1 -8.39 -11.35 -9.15
N LEU A 2 -8.08 -10.53 -10.14
CA LEU A 2 -8.80 -9.27 -10.40
C LEU A 2 -9.90 -9.56 -11.42
N ILE A 3 -11.16 -9.39 -11.02
CA ILE A 3 -12.32 -9.76 -11.83
C ILE A 3 -12.90 -8.48 -12.44
N SER A 4 -12.84 -8.36 -13.77
CA SER A 4 -13.53 -7.28 -14.50
C SER A 4 -13.80 -7.68 -15.94
N ASN A 5 -15.06 -7.57 -16.35
CA ASN A 5 -15.44 -7.69 -17.76
C ASN A 5 -15.23 -6.38 -18.55
N LYS A 6 -14.85 -5.29 -17.87
CA LYS A 6 -14.74 -3.95 -18.47
C LYS A 6 -13.30 -3.48 -18.65
N TYR A 7 -12.33 -4.04 -17.93
CA TYR A 7 -10.95 -3.53 -17.93
C TYR A 7 -10.32 -3.51 -19.32
N TYR A 8 -10.24 -4.66 -20.01
CA TYR A 8 -9.63 -4.72 -21.33
C TYR A 8 -10.43 -3.97 -22.43
N PRO A 9 -11.77 -4.09 -22.51
CA PRO A 9 -12.54 -3.32 -23.51
C PRO A 9 -12.44 -1.80 -23.38
N THR A 10 -12.13 -1.28 -22.18
CA THR A 10 -11.97 0.17 -21.95
C THR A 10 -10.91 0.79 -22.85
N PHE A 11 -9.83 0.07 -23.16
CA PHE A 11 -8.74 0.58 -24.00
C PHE A 11 -9.08 0.68 -25.51
N ASN A 12 -10.24 0.15 -25.94
CA ASN A 12 -10.72 0.30 -27.33
C ASN A 12 -11.53 1.59 -27.55
N ARG A 13 -11.69 2.42 -26.52
CA ARG A 13 -12.45 3.67 -26.61
C ARG A 13 -11.53 4.79 -27.07
N ASP A 14 -12.01 5.63 -27.98
CA ASP A 14 -11.25 6.77 -28.52
C ASP A 14 -10.82 7.79 -27.45
N ASN A 15 -11.44 7.76 -26.27
CA ASN A 15 -11.20 8.70 -25.17
C ASN A 15 -10.32 8.12 -24.05
N VAL A 16 -9.60 7.03 -24.32
CA VAL A 16 -8.75 6.34 -23.33
C VAL A 16 -7.37 6.14 -23.93
N GLU A 17 -6.36 6.54 -23.18
CA GLU A 17 -4.96 6.33 -23.51
C GLU A 17 -4.29 5.47 -22.42
N LEU A 18 -3.45 4.52 -22.84
CA LEU A 18 -2.59 3.75 -21.94
C LEU A 18 -1.16 4.28 -22.06
N VAL A 19 -0.71 4.97 -21.01
CA VAL A 19 0.67 5.45 -20.90
C VAL A 19 1.47 4.46 -20.06
N THR A 20 2.49 3.84 -20.66
CA THR A 20 3.37 2.86 -19.98
C THR A 20 4.71 3.45 -19.56
N GLU A 21 5.02 4.65 -20.02
CA GLU A 21 6.24 5.36 -19.68
C GLU A 21 6.24 5.78 -18.22
N GLY A 22 7.42 5.79 -17.61
CA GLY A 22 7.57 6.25 -16.23
C GLY A 22 7.23 7.74 -16.11
N ILE A 23 6.76 8.14 -14.94
CA ILE A 23 6.53 9.56 -14.61
C ILE A 23 7.88 10.23 -14.33
N ASP A 24 8.07 11.44 -14.88
CA ASP A 24 9.18 12.34 -14.55
C ASP A 24 8.75 13.34 -13.45
N GLN A 25 7.67 14.10 -13.70
CA GLN A 25 7.15 15.09 -12.76
C GLN A 25 5.66 15.38 -12.97
N ILE A 26 5.05 16.06 -11.98
CA ILE A 26 3.70 16.65 -12.08
C ILE A 26 3.87 18.16 -12.24
N THR A 27 3.12 18.75 -13.17
CA THR A 27 3.08 20.20 -13.43
C THR A 27 1.74 20.77 -12.98
N GLU A 28 1.56 22.09 -13.15
CA GLU A 28 0.26 22.73 -12.95
C GLU A 28 -0.81 22.26 -13.95
N ARG A 29 -0.40 21.65 -15.08
CA ARG A 29 -1.30 21.26 -16.19
C ARG A 29 -1.55 19.75 -16.27
N GLY A 30 -0.69 18.93 -15.67
CA GLY A 30 -0.80 17.48 -15.77
C GLY A 30 0.45 16.71 -15.36
N VAL A 31 0.72 15.60 -16.05
CA VAL A 31 1.82 14.68 -15.75
C VAL A 31 2.79 14.63 -16.93
N VAL A 32 4.07 14.87 -16.67
CA VAL A 32 5.13 14.72 -17.68
C VAL A 32 5.74 13.33 -17.54
N ASP A 33 5.74 12.57 -18.64
CA ASP A 33 6.40 11.28 -18.69
C ASP A 33 7.91 11.41 -18.98
N ARG A 34 8.65 10.29 -18.87
CA ARG A 34 10.10 10.25 -19.09
C ARG A 34 10.54 10.46 -20.54
N ASN A 35 9.61 10.50 -21.49
CA ASN A 35 9.88 10.91 -22.87
C ASN A 35 9.69 12.43 -23.05
N GLY A 36 9.26 13.14 -22.01
CA GLY A 36 9.03 14.59 -22.03
C GLY A 36 7.67 14.98 -22.57
N ILE A 37 6.73 14.05 -22.71
CA ILE A 37 5.36 14.33 -23.15
C ILE A 37 4.52 14.75 -21.93
N GLU A 38 3.82 15.88 -22.05
CA GLU A 38 2.89 16.36 -21.02
C GLU A 38 1.48 15.84 -21.31
N HIS A 39 0.97 15.01 -20.39
CA HIS A 39 -0.39 14.48 -20.39
C HIS A 39 -1.27 15.41 -19.55
N GLU A 40 -1.99 16.32 -20.22
CA GLU A 40 -2.86 17.30 -19.57
C GLU A 40 -4.02 16.63 -18.84
N ALA A 41 -4.26 17.05 -17.59
CA ALA A 41 -5.33 16.50 -16.78
C ALA A 41 -5.80 17.52 -15.73
N ASP A 42 -7.12 17.67 -15.62
CA ASP A 42 -7.74 18.48 -14.56
C ASP A 42 -7.79 17.73 -13.21
N CYS A 43 -7.60 16.40 -13.23
CA CYS A 43 -7.69 15.54 -12.05
C CYS A 43 -6.74 14.35 -12.16
N ILE A 44 -5.96 14.12 -11.10
CA ILE A 44 -5.05 12.97 -10.98
C ILE A 44 -5.57 12.04 -9.89
N ILE A 45 -5.83 10.78 -10.26
CA ILE A 45 -6.31 9.75 -9.33
C ILE A 45 -5.14 8.82 -8.97
N LEU A 46 -4.71 8.85 -7.71
CA LEU A 46 -3.65 7.97 -7.21
C LEU A 46 -4.19 6.57 -6.88
N GLY A 47 -4.10 5.66 -7.86
CA GLY A 47 -4.41 4.24 -7.71
C GLY A 47 -3.28 3.42 -7.06
N THR A 48 -2.55 3.99 -6.10
CA THR A 48 -1.28 3.45 -5.57
C THR A 48 -1.43 2.45 -4.40
N GLY A 49 -2.66 2.09 -4.05
CA GLY A 49 -2.94 1.12 -2.98
C GLY A 49 -2.75 1.67 -1.57
N PHE A 50 -2.33 0.81 -0.64
CA PHE A 50 -2.22 1.10 0.79
C PHE A 50 -0.91 0.57 1.37
N VAL A 51 -0.48 1.15 2.49
CA VAL A 51 0.56 0.56 3.34
C VAL A 51 -0.03 -0.65 4.06
N ALA A 52 0.35 -1.85 3.63
CA ALA A 52 -0.11 -3.11 4.22
C ALA A 52 0.91 -3.73 5.21
N ASP A 53 2.06 -3.09 5.40
CA ASP A 53 3.07 -3.56 6.35
C ASP A 53 2.73 -3.06 7.76
N PRO A 54 2.43 -3.96 8.74
CA PRO A 54 2.11 -3.59 10.12
C PRO A 54 3.19 -2.77 10.80
N ARG A 55 4.46 -2.94 10.40
CA ARG A 55 5.58 -2.15 10.95
C ARG A 55 5.46 -0.68 10.59
N ILE A 56 4.75 -0.37 9.50
CA ILE A 56 4.55 0.99 9.03
C ILE A 56 3.19 1.52 9.46
N TYR A 57 2.10 0.76 9.27
CA TYR A 57 0.76 1.26 9.63
C TYR A 57 0.50 1.27 11.15
N MET A 58 1.25 0.51 11.95
CA MET A 58 1.17 0.54 13.42
C MET A 58 2.30 1.34 14.08
N LYS A 59 3.15 2.04 13.31
CA LYS A 59 4.36 2.71 13.84
C LYS A 59 4.07 3.68 14.99
N ASP A 60 2.89 4.30 14.97
CA ASP A 60 2.44 5.32 15.94
C ASP A 60 1.64 4.71 17.10
N PHE A 61 1.47 3.38 17.14
CA PHE A 61 0.80 2.67 18.22
C PHE A 61 1.82 1.97 19.11
N GLU A 62 2.15 2.61 20.23
CA GLU A 62 3.09 2.06 21.20
C GLU A 62 2.50 0.83 21.89
N LEU A 63 3.18 -0.30 21.79
CA LEU A 63 2.69 -1.59 22.26
C LEU A 63 3.78 -2.29 23.08
N THR A 64 3.57 -2.33 24.39
CA THR A 64 4.53 -2.92 25.34
C THR A 64 4.04 -4.27 25.85
N GLY A 65 4.90 -5.29 25.71
CA GLY A 65 4.66 -6.65 26.17
C GLY A 65 5.27 -6.95 27.54
N LEU A 66 5.32 -8.24 27.87
CA LEU A 66 5.96 -8.75 29.08
C LEU A 66 7.44 -8.34 29.12
N GLY A 67 7.91 -7.94 30.31
CA GLY A 67 9.32 -7.58 30.52
C GLY A 67 9.75 -6.28 29.82
N GLY A 68 8.81 -5.42 29.42
CA GLY A 68 9.12 -4.14 28.77
C GLY A 68 9.46 -4.24 27.29
N ARG A 69 9.15 -5.38 26.65
CA ARG A 69 9.33 -5.56 25.20
C ARG A 69 8.51 -4.54 24.43
N ASP A 70 9.07 -4.00 23.35
CA ASP A 70 8.37 -3.16 22.39
C ASP A 70 8.09 -3.97 21.11
N LEU A 71 6.83 -3.97 20.67
CA LEU A 71 6.43 -4.73 19.49
C LEU A 71 7.18 -4.29 18.22
N ARG A 72 7.57 -3.01 18.15
CA ARG A 72 8.33 -2.46 17.03
C ARG A 72 9.73 -3.04 16.98
N ASP A 73 10.36 -3.26 18.14
CA ASP A 73 11.67 -3.91 18.23
C ASP A 73 11.58 -5.39 17.87
N ASP A 74 10.54 -6.07 18.34
CA ASP A 74 10.29 -7.48 18.05
C ASP A 74 9.99 -7.72 16.55
N TRP A 75 9.32 -6.77 15.88
CA TRP A 75 8.96 -6.86 14.46
C TRP A 75 9.94 -6.17 13.51
N LYS A 76 11.07 -5.65 13.98
CA LYS A 76 11.99 -4.82 13.17
C LYS A 76 12.37 -5.46 11.82
N ASP A 77 12.65 -6.77 11.83
CA ASP A 77 13.10 -7.51 10.65
C ASP A 77 11.92 -8.10 9.87
N SER A 78 10.93 -8.64 10.59
CA SER A 78 9.71 -9.21 10.02
C SER A 78 8.59 -9.18 11.06
N ALA A 79 7.39 -8.80 10.63
CA ALA A 79 6.21 -8.88 11.47
C ALA A 79 5.63 -10.30 11.46
N GLU A 80 5.40 -10.84 12.64
CA GLU A 80 4.89 -12.20 12.83
C GLU A 80 3.77 -12.25 13.86
N ALA A 81 2.82 -13.15 13.61
CA ALA A 81 1.77 -13.52 14.54
C ALA A 81 1.45 -15.01 14.41
N TYR A 82 1.14 -15.66 15.54
CA TYR A 82 0.61 -17.01 15.57
C TYR A 82 -0.85 -17.01 15.10
N TYR A 83 -1.10 -17.77 14.03
CA TYR A 83 -2.36 -17.81 13.27
C TYR A 83 -2.87 -16.43 12.81
N GLY A 84 -2.00 -15.45 12.64
CA GLY A 84 -2.41 -14.08 12.28
C GLY A 84 -3.16 -13.33 13.38
N ILE A 85 -3.20 -13.86 14.62
CA ILE A 85 -4.05 -13.33 15.69
C ILE A 85 -3.23 -12.89 16.92
N THR A 86 -2.23 -13.67 17.34
CA THR A 86 -1.53 -13.43 18.63
C THR A 86 -0.02 -13.29 18.44
N VAL A 87 0.63 -12.49 19.29
CA VAL A 87 2.08 -12.28 19.23
C VAL A 87 2.72 -12.75 20.54
N SER A 88 3.79 -13.53 20.44
CA SER A 88 4.50 -14.06 21.61
C SER A 88 5.07 -12.95 22.47
N GLY A 89 4.75 -12.94 23.77
CA GLY A 89 5.15 -11.91 24.72
C GLY A 89 4.13 -10.80 24.95
N TYR A 90 2.99 -10.82 24.24
CA TYR A 90 1.92 -9.84 24.37
C TYR A 90 0.61 -10.53 24.82
N PRO A 91 0.50 -10.90 26.10
CA PRO A 91 -0.66 -11.64 26.59
C PRO A 91 -1.94 -10.79 26.49
N ASN A 92 -3.05 -11.44 26.16
CA ASN A 92 -4.36 -10.81 25.95
C ASN A 92 -4.40 -9.73 24.84
N LEU A 93 -3.39 -9.68 23.97
CA LEU A 93 -3.41 -8.92 22.72
C LEU A 93 -3.90 -9.83 21.59
N PHE A 94 -4.93 -9.38 20.88
CA PHE A 94 -5.47 -10.07 19.71
C PHE A 94 -5.59 -9.10 18.54
N GLN A 95 -5.21 -9.56 17.35
CA GLN A 95 -5.31 -8.79 16.11
C GLN A 95 -6.31 -9.47 15.16
N LEU A 96 -7.06 -8.65 14.43
CA LEU A 96 -7.89 -9.11 13.32
C LEU A 96 -7.12 -8.84 12.03
N VAL A 97 -6.93 -9.87 11.20
CA VAL A 97 -6.13 -9.79 9.97
C VAL A 97 -4.70 -9.33 10.27
N GLY A 98 -4.09 -9.92 11.30
CA GLY A 98 -2.70 -9.65 11.67
C GLY A 98 -1.71 -10.30 10.68
N PRO A 99 -0.40 -10.11 10.92
CA PRO A 99 0.65 -10.63 10.05
C PRO A 99 0.49 -12.13 9.75
N ASN A 100 0.75 -12.53 8.50
CA ASN A 100 0.67 -13.94 8.05
C ASN A 100 -0.74 -14.57 8.10
N THR A 101 -1.77 -13.77 7.80
CA THR A 101 -3.15 -14.23 7.51
C THR A 101 -3.33 -14.53 6.02
#